data_AF-A0A963AQP6-F1
#
_entry.id   AF-A0A963AQP6-F1
#
_cell.length_a   1.000
_cell.length_b   1.000
_cell.length_c   1.000
_cell.angle_alpha   90.00
_cell.angle_beta   90.00
_cell.angle_gamma   90.00
#
_symmetry.space_group_name_H-M   'P 1'
#
loop_
_entity.id
_entity.type
_entity.pdbx_description
1 polymer ?
#
loop_
_entity_poly.entity_id
_entity_poly.type
_entity_poly.pdbx_seq_one_letter_code
_entity_poly.pdbx_strand_id
1 'polypeptide(L)'
;MKKLPAREQQVVAVHAAFIRQVVELGSNPARQEDFEALLRFAVDNGWTKLVAAIRRIVAGERELGALYGLDPEDRIIAEAIIRGLQNPDTLPDPAARPDPALAAPGLAGMILAARRGNTEALKLIAEMAEQMRRVGGPMARLAAAIRPLINGERNSHNLCRGMDEKTEQMVLAILAELNKSELN
;
A
#
# COMPACT_ATOMS: atom_id res chain seq x y z
N MET A 1 -19.08 7.26 -3.50
CA MET A 1 -17.98 6.61 -2.75
C MET A 1 -16.78 7.54 -2.71
N LYS A 2 -16.44 8.13 -1.56
CA LYS A 2 -15.22 8.96 -1.42
C LYS A 2 -14.02 8.01 -1.34
N LYS A 3 -13.28 7.86 -2.42
CA LYS A 3 -11.99 7.14 -2.42
C LYS A 3 -11.06 7.83 -1.43
N LEU A 4 -10.46 7.07 -0.52
CA LEU A 4 -9.45 7.59 0.40
C LEU A 4 -8.29 8.20 -0.43
N PRO A 5 -7.61 9.26 0.03
CA PRO A 5 -6.38 9.75 -0.60
C PRO A 5 -5.37 8.62 -0.81
N ALA A 6 -4.57 8.69 -1.89
CA ALA A 6 -3.61 7.64 -2.27
C ALA A 6 -2.64 7.25 -1.13
N ARG A 7 -2.25 8.21 -0.30
CA ARG A 7 -1.41 7.99 0.88
C ARG A 7 -2.10 7.16 1.96
N GLU A 8 -3.37 7.42 2.23
CA GLU A 8 -4.14 6.67 3.22
C GLU A 8 -4.36 5.23 2.77
N GLN A 9 -4.62 5.03 1.48
CA GLN A 9 -4.75 3.69 0.90
C GLN A 9 -3.46 2.87 1.03
N GLN A 10 -2.30 3.53 0.89
CA GLN A 10 -1.00 2.87 1.06
C GLN A 10 -0.76 2.44 2.51
N VAL A 11 -1.06 3.30 3.49
CA VAL A 11 -0.94 2.96 4.92
C VAL A 11 -1.84 1.77 5.27
N VAL A 12 -3.11 1.80 4.84
CA VAL A 12 -4.06 0.70 5.03
C VAL A 12 -3.57 -0.59 4.36
N ALA A 13 -3.02 -0.53 3.15
CA ALA A 13 -2.51 -1.70 2.45
C ALA A 13 -1.30 -2.33 3.16
N VAL A 14 -0.35 -1.52 3.64
CA VAL A 14 0.81 -2.01 4.40
C VAL A 14 0.37 -2.71 5.69
N HIS A 15 -0.67 -2.19 6.35
CA HIS A 15 -1.16 -2.69 7.64
C HIS A 15 -2.38 -3.61 7.50
N ALA A 16 -2.70 -4.05 6.29
CA ALA A 16 -3.92 -4.80 5.99
C ALA A 16 -4.02 -6.11 6.79
N ALA A 17 -2.90 -6.81 6.95
CA ALA A 17 -2.83 -8.05 7.73
C ALA A 17 -3.19 -7.81 9.20
N PHE A 18 -2.64 -6.76 9.80
CA PHE A 18 -2.95 -6.39 11.18
C PHE A 18 -4.42 -5.96 11.34
N ILE A 19 -4.91 -5.10 10.44
CA ILE A 19 -6.31 -4.63 10.45
C ILE A 19 -7.28 -5.82 10.40
N ARG A 20 -7.09 -6.78 9.49
CA ARG A 20 -7.96 -7.96 9.42
C ARG A 20 -7.90 -8.81 10.67
N GLN A 21 -6.71 -9.11 11.19
CA GLN A 21 -6.59 -9.92 12.40
C GLN A 21 -7.29 -9.28 13.59
N VAL A 22 -7.18 -7.96 13.75
CA VAL A 22 -7.90 -7.22 14.80
C VAL A 22 -9.42 -7.34 14.65
N VAL A 23 -9.96 -7.20 13.44
CA VAL A 23 -11.41 -7.31 13.20
C VAL A 23 -11.91 -8.73 13.38
N GLU A 24 -11.19 -9.73 12.86
CA GLU A 24 -11.56 -11.14 12.96
C GLU A 24 -11.50 -11.67 14.40
N LEU A 25 -10.47 -11.32 15.15
CA LEU A 25 -10.32 -11.74 16.54
C LEU A 25 -11.22 -10.92 17.48
N GLY A 26 -11.33 -9.61 17.26
CA GLY A 26 -12.17 -8.72 18.07
C GLY A 26 -13.67 -8.97 17.94
N SER A 27 -14.11 -9.62 16.86
CA SER A 27 -15.52 -10.04 16.69
C SER A 27 -15.82 -11.43 17.24
N ASN A 28 -14.80 -12.20 17.67
CA ASN A 28 -14.97 -13.57 18.16
C ASN A 28 -14.55 -13.69 19.64
N PRO A 29 -15.51 -13.77 20.59
CA PRO A 29 -15.22 -13.92 22.01
C PRO A 29 -14.38 -15.17 22.35
N ALA A 30 -14.48 -16.23 21.55
CA ALA A 30 -13.72 -17.46 21.77
C ALA A 30 -12.22 -17.32 21.47
N ARG A 31 -11.80 -16.23 20.80
CA ARG A 31 -10.40 -15.94 20.44
C ARG A 31 -9.82 -14.75 21.19
N GLN A 32 -10.35 -14.46 22.38
CA GLN A 32 -9.91 -13.34 23.19
C GLN A 32 -8.44 -13.45 23.61
N GLU A 33 -7.93 -14.66 23.87
CA GLU A 33 -6.51 -14.86 24.21
C GLU A 33 -5.58 -14.53 23.03
N ASP A 34 -5.94 -14.97 21.81
CA ASP A 34 -5.21 -14.64 20.58
C ASP A 34 -5.25 -13.13 20.30
N PHE A 35 -6.39 -12.49 20.55
CA PHE A 35 -6.56 -11.03 20.42
C PHE A 35 -5.62 -10.28 21.37
N GLU A 36 -5.57 -10.67 22.64
CA GLU A 36 -4.68 -10.07 23.64
C GLU A 36 -3.20 -10.28 23.29
N ALA A 37 -2.83 -11.44 22.76
CA ALA A 37 -1.48 -11.72 22.30
C ALA A 37 -1.07 -10.80 21.12
N LEU A 38 -1.96 -10.60 20.15
CA LEU A 38 -1.75 -9.68 19.03
C LEU A 38 -1.57 -8.22 19.52
N LEU A 39 -2.41 -7.78 20.44
CA LEU A 39 -2.31 -6.43 21.01
C LEU A 39 -1.02 -6.26 21.82
N ARG A 40 -0.59 -7.27 22.58
CA ARG A 40 0.68 -7.22 23.31
C ARG A 40 1.87 -7.08 22.36
N PHE A 41 1.87 -7.85 21.29
CA PHE A 41 2.89 -7.72 20.24
C PHE A 41 2.91 -6.31 19.64
N ALA A 42 1.75 -5.70 19.36
CA ALA A 42 1.68 -4.33 18.87
C ALA A 42 2.22 -3.30 19.90
N VAL A 43 1.92 -3.48 21.19
CA VAL A 43 2.50 -2.64 22.27
C VAL A 43 4.03 -2.75 22.31
N ASP A 44 4.56 -3.97 22.21
CA ASP A 44 6.01 -4.23 22.22
C ASP A 44 6.71 -3.57 21.03
N ASN A 45 6.00 -3.34 19.92
CA ASN A 45 6.47 -2.61 18.74
C ASN A 45 6.20 -1.09 18.81
N GLY A 46 5.74 -0.57 19.95
CA GLY A 46 5.54 0.86 20.18
C GLY A 46 4.15 1.40 19.82
N TRP A 47 3.19 0.55 19.45
CA TRP A 47 1.83 0.97 19.06
C TRP A 47 0.88 1.10 20.26
N THR A 48 1.40 1.51 21.42
CA THR A 48 0.64 1.53 22.68
C THR A 48 -0.61 2.39 22.61
N LYS A 49 -0.55 3.55 21.93
CA LYS A 49 -1.69 4.45 21.77
C LYS A 49 -2.76 3.86 20.84
N LEU A 50 -2.34 3.28 19.72
CA LEU A 50 -3.23 2.57 18.80
C LEU A 50 -3.93 1.39 19.48
N VAL A 51 -3.20 0.59 20.26
CA VAL A 51 -3.77 -0.54 21.01
C VAL A 51 -4.82 -0.07 22.03
N ALA A 52 -4.56 1.03 22.74
CA ALA A 52 -5.54 1.62 23.65
C ALA A 52 -6.82 2.04 22.90
N ALA A 53 -6.69 2.64 21.71
CA ALA A 53 -7.83 2.97 20.86
C ALA A 53 -8.58 1.73 20.37
N ILE A 54 -7.87 0.69 19.92
CA ILE A 54 -8.46 -0.57 19.43
C ILE A 54 -9.29 -1.25 20.53
N ARG A 55 -8.79 -1.31 21.76
CA ARG A 55 -9.54 -1.87 22.90
C ARG A 55 -10.87 -1.16 23.12
N ARG A 56 -10.89 0.18 23.03
CA ARG A 56 -12.10 1.00 23.16
C ARG A 56 -13.07 0.75 22.01
N ILE A 57 -12.56 0.68 20.78
CA ILE A 57 -13.34 0.40 19.57
C ILE A 57 -14.03 -0.97 19.65
N VAL A 58 -13.30 -2.01 20.06
CA VAL A 58 -13.84 -3.37 20.22
C VAL A 58 -14.82 -3.45 21.39
N ALA A 59 -14.58 -2.70 22.47
CA ALA A 59 -15.51 -2.56 23.59
C ALA A 59 -16.81 -1.80 23.24
N GLY A 60 -16.90 -1.21 22.04
CA GLY A 60 -18.11 -0.56 21.52
C GLY A 60 -18.01 0.95 21.37
N GLU A 61 -16.93 1.60 21.82
CA GLU A 61 -16.69 3.03 21.64
C GLU A 61 -16.19 3.32 20.22
N ARG A 62 -17.12 3.34 19.26
CA ARG A 62 -16.84 3.53 17.82
C ARG A 62 -16.90 5.00 17.38
N GLU A 63 -16.68 5.94 18.30
CA GLU A 63 -16.71 7.39 18.04
C GLU A 63 -15.31 7.95 17.78
N LEU A 64 -15.25 9.10 17.09
CA LEU A 64 -14.00 9.82 16.81
C LEU A 64 -13.21 10.19 18.08
N GLY A 65 -13.87 10.24 19.25
CA GLY A 65 -13.23 10.43 20.55
C GLY A 65 -12.25 9.31 20.93
N ALA A 66 -12.46 8.09 20.43
CA ALA A 66 -11.51 6.98 20.61
C ALA A 66 -10.21 7.15 19.82
N LEU A 67 -10.19 8.05 18.82
CA LEU A 67 -9.05 8.33 17.94
C LEU A 67 -8.21 9.53 18.41
N TYR A 68 -8.60 10.17 19.51
CA TYR A 68 -7.95 11.39 20.00
C TYR A 68 -6.54 11.08 20.54
N GLY A 69 -5.51 11.75 20.01
CA GLY A 69 -4.11 11.58 20.41
C GLY A 69 -3.33 10.52 19.62
N LEU A 70 -3.96 9.88 18.64
CA LEU A 70 -3.28 9.06 17.62
C LEU A 70 -2.54 9.95 16.63
N ASP A 71 -1.40 9.46 16.13
CA ASP A 71 -0.74 10.09 14.99
C ASP A 71 -1.56 9.85 13.70
N PRO A 72 -1.23 10.54 12.59
CA PRO A 72 -1.98 10.41 11.35
C PRO A 72 -2.03 8.98 10.79
N GLU A 73 -0.98 8.16 10.97
CA GLU A 73 -0.93 6.79 10.45
C GLU A 73 -1.78 5.85 11.32
N ASP A 74 -1.61 5.93 12.64
CA ASP A 74 -2.41 5.21 13.63
C ASP A 74 -3.91 5.49 13.46
N ARG A 75 -4.26 6.76 13.20
CA ARG A 75 -5.64 7.17 12.96
C ARG A 75 -6.22 6.50 11.73
N ILE A 76 -5.46 6.42 10.63
CA ILE A 76 -5.90 5.76 9.39
C ILE A 76 -6.15 4.26 9.65
N ILE A 77 -5.27 3.60 10.41
CA ILE A 77 -5.41 2.19 10.79
C ILE A 77 -6.66 1.97 11.65
N ALA A 78 -6.84 2.79 12.68
CA ALA A 78 -7.99 2.71 13.58
C ALA A 78 -9.33 3.00 12.85
N GLU A 79 -9.35 3.96 11.93
CA GLU A 79 -10.52 4.21 11.08
C GLU A 79 -10.84 3.02 10.17
N ALA A 80 -9.82 2.36 9.61
CA ALA A 80 -10.01 1.16 8.81
C ALA A 80 -10.57 -0.02 9.63
N ILE A 81 -10.13 -0.18 10.89
CA ILE A 81 -10.66 -1.17 11.83
C ILE A 81 -12.13 -0.90 12.15
N ILE A 82 -12.50 0.36 12.46
CA ILE A 82 -13.90 0.75 12.71
C ILE A 82 -14.78 0.41 11.50
N ARG A 83 -14.32 0.73 10.29
CA ARG A 83 -15.04 0.41 9.03
C ARG A 83 -15.18 -1.10 8.84
N GLY A 84 -14.12 -1.87 9.08
CA GLY A 84 -14.14 -3.33 9.01
C GLY A 84 -15.09 -3.99 10.03
N LEU A 85 -15.15 -3.46 11.25
CA LEU A 85 -16.09 -3.92 12.30
C LEU A 85 -17.56 -3.53 12.03
N GLN A 86 -17.80 -2.52 11.20
CA GLN A 86 -19.15 -2.12 10.76
C GLN A 86 -19.57 -2.90 9.51
N ASN A 87 -18.64 -3.13 8.58
CA ASN A 87 -18.85 -3.89 7.37
C ASN A 87 -17.59 -4.72 7.04
N PRO A 88 -17.63 -6.04 7.25
CA PRO A 88 -16.52 -6.94 6.94
C PRO A 88 -16.06 -6.90 5.48
N ASP A 89 -16.93 -6.54 4.54
CA ASP A 89 -16.58 -6.42 3.11
C ASP A 89 -15.67 -5.22 2.81
N THR A 90 -15.48 -4.31 3.78
CA THR A 90 -14.58 -3.16 3.66
C THR A 90 -13.15 -3.47 4.14
N LEU A 91 -12.91 -4.69 4.61
CA LEU A 91 -11.60 -5.10 5.09
C LEU A 91 -10.56 -5.12 3.97
N PRO A 92 -9.38 -4.51 4.17
CA PRO A 92 -8.33 -4.54 3.17
C PRO A 92 -7.82 -5.97 3.03
N ASP A 93 -7.72 -6.46 1.80
CA ASP A 93 -7.18 -7.80 1.55
C ASP A 93 -5.64 -7.79 1.79
N PRO A 94 -5.10 -8.55 2.75
CA PRO A 94 -3.66 -8.63 3.00
C PRO A 94 -2.90 -9.27 1.84
N ALA A 95 -3.58 -10.01 0.96
CA ALA A 95 -3.03 -10.50 -0.30
C ALA A 95 -3.23 -9.52 -1.47
N ALA A 96 -4.00 -8.43 -1.28
CA ALA A 96 -4.09 -7.36 -2.26
C ALA A 96 -2.77 -6.61 -2.28
N ARG A 97 -1.88 -7.10 -3.15
CA ARG A 97 -0.73 -6.33 -3.63
C ARG A 97 -1.25 -4.96 -4.08
N PRO A 98 -0.57 -3.85 -3.68
CA PRO A 98 -1.01 -2.51 -3.99
C PRO A 98 -1.43 -2.41 -5.46
N ASP A 99 -2.61 -1.84 -5.69
CA ASP A 99 -3.18 -1.73 -7.03
C ASP A 99 -2.15 -1.02 -7.94
N PRO A 100 -1.70 -1.68 -9.02
CA PRO A 100 -0.82 -1.08 -10.02
C PRO A 100 -1.24 0.33 -10.46
N ALA A 101 -2.54 0.59 -10.55
CA ALA A 101 -3.09 1.87 -10.95
C ALA A 101 -2.87 2.98 -9.90
N LEU A 102 -2.75 2.62 -8.61
CA LEU A 102 -2.43 3.57 -7.54
C LEU A 102 -0.92 3.83 -7.43
N ALA A 103 -0.10 2.86 -7.82
CA ALA A 103 1.35 2.97 -7.82
C ALA A 103 1.91 3.70 -9.07
N ALA A 104 1.18 3.67 -10.19
CA ALA A 104 1.62 4.20 -11.47
C ALA A 104 2.02 5.69 -11.46
N PRO A 105 1.27 6.63 -10.83
CA PRO A 105 1.67 8.04 -10.79
C PRO A 105 2.98 8.26 -10.01
N GLY A 106 3.14 7.57 -8.88
CA GLY A 106 4.35 7.68 -8.06
C GLY A 106 5.58 7.12 -8.77
N LEU A 107 5.44 5.96 -9.43
CA LEU A 107 6.51 5.35 -10.23
C LEU A 107 6.87 6.21 -11.45
N ALA A 108 5.87 6.75 -12.16
CA ALA A 108 6.09 7.67 -13.27
C ALA A 108 6.87 8.92 -12.83
N GLY A 109 6.48 9.52 -11.69
CA GLY A 109 7.17 10.67 -11.13
C GLY A 109 8.64 10.38 -10.79
N MET A 110 8.91 9.24 -10.16
CA MET A 110 10.29 8.84 -9.85
C MET A 110 11.11 8.53 -11.12
N ILE A 111 10.53 7.88 -12.13
CA ILE A 111 11.19 7.61 -13.42
C ILE A 111 11.56 8.93 -14.12
N LEU A 112 10.64 9.90 -14.11
CA LEU A 112 10.89 11.22 -14.69
C LEU A 112 11.96 11.99 -13.91
N ALA A 113 11.93 11.92 -12.58
CA ALA A 113 12.96 12.54 -11.73
C ALA A 113 14.34 11.92 -11.99
N ALA A 114 14.43 10.59 -12.07
CA ALA A 114 15.65 9.88 -12.41
C ALA A 114 16.15 10.25 -13.81
N ARG A 115 15.26 10.35 -14.81
CA ARG A 115 15.57 10.82 -16.18
C ARG A 115 16.11 12.25 -16.19
N ARG A 116 15.58 13.13 -15.34
CA ARG A 116 16.03 14.53 -15.18
C ARG A 116 17.32 14.67 -14.38
N GLY A 117 17.96 13.57 -13.97
CA GLY A 117 19.23 13.56 -13.27
C GLY A 117 19.13 13.62 -11.75
N ASN A 118 17.94 13.41 -11.16
CA ASN A 118 17.81 13.27 -9.72
C ASN A 118 18.46 11.94 -9.28
N THR A 119 19.62 12.04 -8.65
CA THR A 119 20.45 10.90 -8.24
C THR A 119 19.83 10.10 -7.09
N GLU A 120 19.03 10.73 -6.23
CA GLU A 120 18.30 10.07 -5.15
C GLU A 120 17.15 9.21 -5.72
N ALA A 121 16.36 9.78 -6.63
CA ALA A 121 15.30 9.05 -7.32
C ALA A 121 15.85 7.88 -8.15
N LEU A 122 17.02 8.07 -8.79
CA LEU A 122 17.70 7.03 -9.54
C LEU A 122 18.14 5.87 -8.64
N LYS A 123 18.71 6.15 -7.45
CA LYS A 123 19.11 5.13 -6.47
C LYS A 123 17.91 4.34 -5.95
N LEU A 124 16.86 5.06 -5.52
CA LEU A 124 15.65 4.44 -4.98
C LEU A 124 14.98 3.51 -6.02
N ILE A 125 14.83 3.98 -7.26
CA ILE A 125 14.29 3.13 -8.32
C ILE A 125 15.19 1.92 -8.62
N ALA A 126 16.51 2.10 -8.62
CA ALA A 126 17.43 1.00 -8.90
C ALA A 126 17.37 -0.08 -7.81
N GLU A 127 17.28 0.31 -6.54
CA GLU A 127 17.10 -0.61 -5.41
C GLU A 127 15.78 -1.37 -5.51
N MET A 128 14.69 -0.66 -5.80
CA MET A 128 13.37 -1.26 -6.02
C MET A 128 13.39 -2.26 -7.18
N ALA A 129 14.01 -1.89 -8.31
CA ALA A 129 14.15 -2.75 -9.48
C ALA A 129 14.92 -4.03 -9.14
N GLU A 130 15.98 -3.94 -8.34
CA GLU A 130 16.73 -5.15 -7.95
C GLU A 130 15.99 -6.02 -6.94
N GLN A 131 15.24 -5.44 -6.01
CA GLN A 131 14.34 -6.23 -5.16
C GLN A 131 13.28 -6.96 -5.99
N MET A 132 12.67 -6.28 -6.96
CA MET A 132 11.69 -6.87 -7.88
C MET A 132 12.29 -7.98 -8.75
N ARG A 133 13.54 -7.83 -9.21
CA ARG A 133 14.26 -8.90 -9.92
C ARG A 133 14.48 -10.14 -9.05
N ARG A 134 14.85 -9.95 -7.78
CA ARG A 134 15.05 -11.07 -6.82
C ARG A 134 13.75 -11.83 -6.55
N VAL A 135 12.62 -11.15 -6.49
CA VAL A 135 11.29 -11.77 -6.33
C VAL A 135 10.94 -12.65 -7.54
N GLY A 136 11.39 -12.28 -8.75
CA GLY A 136 11.17 -13.07 -9.95
C GLY A 136 9.76 -12.89 -10.56
N GLY A 137 9.48 -13.68 -11.60
CA GLY A 137 8.17 -13.70 -12.25
C GLY A 137 7.74 -12.34 -12.84
N PRO A 138 6.47 -11.93 -12.67
CA PRO A 138 5.95 -10.69 -13.24
C PRO A 138 6.67 -9.42 -12.74
N MET A 139 7.13 -9.42 -11.48
CA MET A 139 7.86 -8.28 -10.90
C MET A 139 9.25 -8.10 -11.52
N ALA A 140 9.94 -9.18 -11.85
CA ALA A 140 11.22 -9.11 -12.58
C ALA A 140 11.05 -8.56 -14.00
N ARG A 141 9.91 -8.80 -14.64
CA ARG A 141 9.58 -8.22 -15.95
C ARG A 141 9.33 -6.72 -15.84
N LEU A 142 8.58 -6.28 -14.84
CA LEU A 142 8.39 -4.85 -14.56
C LEU A 142 9.73 -4.15 -14.32
N ALA A 143 10.61 -4.74 -13.50
CA ALA A 143 11.94 -4.21 -13.23
C ALA A 143 12.79 -4.03 -14.50
N ALA A 144 12.66 -4.96 -15.46
CA ALA A 144 13.36 -4.85 -16.74
C ALA A 144 12.87 -3.68 -17.60
N ALA A 145 11.61 -3.24 -17.45
CA ALA A 145 11.05 -2.10 -18.18
C ALA A 145 11.46 -0.74 -17.58
N ILE A 146 11.84 -0.68 -16.30
CA ILE A 146 12.24 0.56 -15.61
C ILE A 146 13.41 1.27 -16.31
N ARG A 147 14.48 0.53 -16.65
CA ARG A 147 15.69 1.13 -17.25
C ARG A 147 15.42 1.73 -18.64
N PRO A 148 14.74 1.03 -19.58
CA PRO A 148 14.26 1.64 -20.81
C PRO A 148 13.38 2.88 -20.58
N LEU A 149 12.45 2.84 -19.61
CA LEU A 149 11.58 3.98 -19.29
C LEU A 149 12.36 5.22 -18.85
N ILE A 150 13.39 5.06 -18.00
CA ILE A 150 14.31 6.15 -17.61
C ILE A 150 15.06 6.68 -18.83
N ASN A 151 15.51 5.80 -19.71
CA ASN A 151 16.23 6.16 -20.94
C ASN A 151 15.32 6.85 -21.99
N GLY A 152 14.02 6.93 -21.76
CA GLY A 152 13.07 7.61 -22.64
C GLY A 152 12.34 6.69 -23.62
N GLU A 153 12.44 5.37 -23.47
CA GLU A 153 11.59 4.43 -24.22
C GLU A 153 10.12 4.64 -23.83
N ARG A 154 9.25 4.69 -24.84
CA ARG A 154 7.79 4.90 -24.68
C ARG A 154 6.96 3.92 -25.49
N ASN A 155 7.60 3.05 -26.27
CA ASN A 155 6.91 2.05 -27.05
C ASN A 155 6.40 0.92 -26.14
N SER A 156 5.08 0.89 -25.92
CA SER A 156 4.42 -0.12 -25.08
C SER A 156 4.69 -1.54 -25.55
N HIS A 157 4.74 -1.79 -26.86
CA HIS A 157 4.98 -3.13 -27.40
C HIS A 157 6.38 -3.65 -27.04
N ASN A 158 7.39 -2.78 -27.04
CA ASN A 158 8.75 -3.16 -26.63
C ASN A 158 8.85 -3.36 -25.13
N LEU A 159 8.19 -2.50 -24.36
CA LEU A 159 8.24 -2.51 -22.90
C LEU A 159 7.44 -3.66 -22.27
N CYS A 160 6.31 -4.04 -22.88
CA CYS A 160 5.42 -5.09 -22.38
C CYS A 160 5.77 -6.49 -22.89
N ARG A 161 6.86 -6.64 -23.64
CA ARG A 161 7.21 -7.90 -24.30
C ARG A 161 7.41 -9.05 -23.30
N GLY A 162 6.57 -10.07 -23.40
CA GLY A 162 6.64 -11.27 -22.55
C GLY A 162 6.14 -11.04 -21.12
N MET A 163 5.31 -10.01 -20.91
CA MET A 163 4.57 -9.79 -19.68
C MET A 163 3.22 -10.53 -19.71
N ASP A 164 2.68 -10.77 -18.52
CA ASP A 164 1.27 -11.14 -18.37
C ASP A 164 0.38 -9.89 -18.45
N GLU A 165 -0.92 -10.10 -18.65
CA GLU A 165 -1.90 -9.02 -18.85
C GLU A 165 -1.88 -7.99 -17.70
N LYS A 166 -1.68 -8.45 -16.46
CA LYS A 166 -1.65 -7.58 -15.28
C LYS A 166 -0.40 -6.69 -15.24
N THR A 167 0.77 -7.23 -15.59
CA THR A 167 2.02 -6.45 -15.61
C THR A 167 2.05 -5.49 -16.78
N GLU A 168 1.50 -5.90 -17.93
CA GLU A 168 1.31 -5.03 -19.08
C GLU A 168 0.42 -3.82 -18.72
N GLN A 169 -0.73 -4.04 -18.08
CA GLN A 169 -1.60 -2.96 -17.62
C GLN A 169 -0.87 -1.96 -16.70
N MET A 170 0.03 -2.45 -15.85
CA MET A 170 0.85 -1.60 -14.98
C MET A 170 1.81 -0.71 -15.77
N VAL A 171 2.52 -1.27 -16.76
CA VAL A 171 3.43 -0.51 -17.63
C VAL A 171 2.66 0.52 -18.45
N LEU A 172 1.50 0.14 -18.98
CA LEU A 172 0.62 1.05 -19.73
C LEU A 172 0.13 2.20 -18.86
N ALA A 173 -0.24 1.94 -17.60
CA ALA A 173 -0.63 2.99 -16.65
C ALA A 173 0.53 3.96 -16.36
N ILE A 174 1.76 3.45 -16.17
CA ILE A 174 2.96 4.28 -15.99
C ILE A 174 3.22 5.13 -17.24
N LEU A 175 3.13 4.55 -18.44
CA LEU A 175 3.30 5.28 -19.70
C LEU A 175 2.26 6.39 -19.86
N ALA A 176 1.01 6.13 -19.50
CA ALA A 176 -0.05 7.13 -19.54
C ALA A 176 0.26 8.31 -18.61
N GLU A 177 0.73 8.06 -17.39
CA GLU A 177 1.11 9.12 -16.45
C GLU A 177 2.38 9.87 -16.87
N LEU A 178 3.37 9.18 -17.45
CA LEU A 178 4.55 9.83 -18.04
C LEU A 178 4.16 10.77 -19.19
N ASN A 179 3.29 10.33 -20.10
CA ASN A 179 2.83 11.15 -21.22
C ASN A 179 2.07 12.40 -20.72
N LYS A 180 1.20 12.26 -19.71
CA LYS A 180 0.53 13.42 -19.09
C LYS A 180 1.53 14.41 -18.47
N SER A 181 2.57 13.90 -17.81
CA SER A 181 3.58 14.71 -17.13
C SER A 181 4.57 15.39 -18.07
N GLU A 182 4.70 14.92 -19.31
CA GLU A 182 5.53 15.51 -20.37
C GLU A 182 4.74 16.48 -21.27
N LEU A 183 3.40 16.45 -21.23
CA LEU A 183 2.51 17.38 -21.93
C LEU A 183 2.19 18.67 -21.16
N ASN A 184 2.56 18.73 -19.87
CA ASN A 184 2.50 19.91 -19.00
C ASN A 184 3.89 20.55 -18.87
#